data_AF-A0A4P7QYW0-F1
#
_entry.id   AF-A0A4P7QYW0-F1
#
_cell.length_a   1.000
_cell.length_b   1.000
_cell.length_c   1.000
_cell.angle_alpha   90.00
_cell.angle_beta   90.00
_cell.angle_gamma   90.00
#
_symmetry.space_group_name_H-M   'P 1'
#
loop_
_entity.id
_entity.type
_entity.pdbx_description
1 polymer ?
#
loop_
_entity_poly.entity_id
_entity_poly.type
_entity_poly.pdbx_seq_one_letter_code
_entity_poly.pdbx_strand_id
1 'polypeptide(L)'
;MAGAAEHDDCGERAAWVSSYPLKEVDRYIERLVDAGCEDRVMFGTDELIWPGLMRYSVGIIQNADYLSREQKRDILYNNAARFLWLTPVRAG
;
A
#
# COMPACT_ATOMS: atom_id res chain seq x y z
N MET A 1 4.22 -9.04 33.85
CA MET A 1 2.88 -9.51 33.44
C MET A 1 2.85 -9.53 31.94
N ALA A 2 2.83 -10.72 31.33
CA ALA A 2 2.77 -10.90 29.89
C ALA A 2 1.31 -10.79 29.45
N GLY A 3 1.00 -9.79 28.63
CA GLY A 3 -0.28 -9.68 27.91
C GLY A 3 -0.13 -10.39 26.57
N ALA A 4 -1.01 -11.35 26.30
CA ALA A 4 -1.06 -12.11 25.07
C ALA A 4 -1.31 -11.20 23.87
N ALA A 5 -0.41 -11.21 22.89
CA ALA A 5 -0.73 -10.82 21.53
C ALA A 5 -1.31 -12.06 20.84
N GLU A 6 -2.53 -11.92 20.37
CA GLU A 6 -3.34 -12.95 19.76
C GLU A 6 -2.65 -13.61 18.55
N HIS A 7 -3.03 -14.85 18.30
CA HIS A 7 -2.54 -15.68 17.20
C HIS A 7 -2.90 -15.04 15.84
N ASP A 8 -1.97 -14.29 15.25
CA ASP A 8 -2.03 -13.93 13.84
C ASP A 8 -1.44 -15.07 13.00
N ASP A 9 -2.33 -15.81 12.33
CA ASP A 9 -2.06 -16.86 11.33
C ASP A 9 -1.44 -16.26 10.05
N CYS A 10 -0.23 -15.73 10.19
CA CYS A 10 0.62 -15.29 9.09
C CYS A 10 2.00 -15.95 9.25
N GLY A 11 1.98 -17.29 9.27
CA GLY A 11 3.15 -18.13 9.53
C GLY A 11 4.25 -18.06 8.47
N GLU A 12 4.02 -17.45 7.31
CA GLU A 12 4.99 -17.44 6.19
C GLU A 12 5.17 -16.03 5.64
N ARG A 13 5.87 -15.19 6.43
CA ARG A 13 6.23 -13.81 6.07
C ARG A 13 6.92 -13.77 4.71
N ALA A 14 6.25 -13.15 3.74
CA ALA A 14 6.83 -12.72 2.48
C ALA A 14 8.11 -11.92 2.75
N ALA A 15 9.23 -12.44 2.26
CA ALA A 15 10.57 -11.99 2.63
C ALA A 15 10.89 -10.53 2.25
N TRP A 16 10.03 -9.83 1.51
CA TRP A 16 10.30 -8.48 1.00
C TRP A 16 9.45 -7.36 1.61
N VAL A 17 8.15 -7.56 1.89
CA VAL A 17 7.37 -6.62 2.73
C VAL A 17 7.85 -6.65 4.19
N SER A 18 8.45 -7.77 4.62
CA SER A 18 9.12 -7.89 5.92
C SER A 18 10.53 -7.27 5.97
N SER A 19 11.04 -6.69 4.87
CA SER A 19 12.41 -6.15 4.84
C SER A 19 12.59 -4.85 5.63
N TYR A 20 11.50 -4.14 5.94
CA TYR A 20 11.50 -2.93 6.75
C TYR A 20 10.40 -2.96 7.81
N PRO A 21 10.62 -2.39 9.01
CA PRO A 21 9.55 -2.18 9.99
C PRO A 21 8.40 -1.38 9.38
N LEU A 22 7.14 -1.70 9.72
CA LEU A 22 5.96 -1.01 9.18
C LEU A 22 6.05 0.52 9.32
N LYS A 23 6.52 1.00 10.48
CA LYS A 23 6.75 2.43 10.75
C LYS A 23 7.69 3.09 9.72
N GLU A 24 8.69 2.36 9.24
CA GLU A 24 9.62 2.86 8.24
C GLU A 24 8.95 2.93 6.86
N VAL A 25 8.19 1.90 6.49
CA VAL A 25 7.36 1.90 5.27
C VAL A 25 6.41 3.09 5.27
N ASP A 26 5.69 3.31 6.37
CA ASP A 26 4.77 4.44 6.53
C ASP A 26 5.49 5.79 6.36
N ARG A 27 6.64 5.96 7.01
CA ARG A 27 7.44 7.19 6.90
C ARG A 27 7.93 7.44 5.47
N TYR A 28 8.25 6.40 4.69
CA TYR A 28 8.63 6.58 3.30
C TYR A 28 7.46 7.09 2.46
N ILE A 29 6.26 6.52 2.65
CA ILE A 29 5.05 6.94 1.93
C ILE A 29 4.69 8.38 2.32
N GLU A 30 4.66 8.68 3.62
CA GLU A 30 4.36 10.02 4.15
C GLU A 30 5.29 11.08 3.55
N ARG A 31 6.60 10.82 3.48
CA ARG A 31 7.58 11.74 2.88
C ARG A 31 7.36 11.98 1.38
N LEU A 32 6.88 10.99 0.64
CA LEU A 32 6.55 11.17 -0.79
C LEU A 32 5.33 12.08 -0.96
N VAL A 33 4.34 11.91 -0.09
CA VAL A 33 3.14 12.74 -0.08
C VAL A 33 3.47 14.17 0.36
N ASP A 34 4.22 14.35 1.45
CA ASP A 34 4.66 15.67 1.93
C ASP A 34 5.50 16.43 0.88
N ALA A 35 6.22 15.69 0.02
CA ALA A 35 6.99 16.25 -1.07
C ALA A 35 6.15 16.62 -2.32
N GLY A 36 4.82 16.45 -2.29
CA GLY A 36 3.94 16.71 -3.44
C GLY A 36 4.12 15.69 -4.57
N CYS A 37 4.47 14.45 -4.23
CA CYS A 37 4.66 13.36 -5.20
C CYS A 37 3.54 12.31 -5.16
N GLU A 38 2.48 12.54 -4.40
CA GLU A 38 1.37 11.61 -4.19
C GLU A 38 0.70 11.18 -5.50
N ASP A 39 0.68 12.05 -6.52
CA ASP A 39 0.08 11.79 -7.82
C ASP A 39 0.91 10.82 -8.70
N ARG A 40 2.16 10.56 -8.31
CA ARG A 40 3.12 9.71 -9.03
C ARG A 40 3.41 8.38 -8.33
N VAL A 41 2.79 8.13 -7.18
CA VAL A 41 2.95 6.87 -6.42
C VAL A 41 1.87 5.89 -6.83
N MET A 42 2.25 4.65 -7.15
CA MET A 42 1.33 3.58 -7.55
C MET A 42 1.59 2.33 -6.72
N PHE A 43 0.50 1.66 -6.33
CA PHE A 43 0.56 0.39 -5.62
C PHE A 43 0.81 -0.78 -6.58
N GLY A 44 1.72 -1.68 -6.20
CA GLY A 44 1.96 -2.96 -6.86
C GLY A 44 2.61 -3.91 -5.86
N THR A 45 2.14 -5.16 -5.81
CA THR A 45 2.57 -6.10 -4.75
C THR A 45 3.79 -6.91 -5.11
N ASP A 46 4.10 -7.00 -6.41
CA ASP A 46 5.12 -7.90 -6.93
C ASP A 46 4.90 -9.36 -6.45
N GLU A 47 3.65 -9.71 -6.14
CA GLU A 47 3.30 -11.02 -5.60
C GLU A 47 3.32 -12.06 -6.73
N LEU A 48 4.26 -13.00 -6.65
CA LEU A 48 4.33 -14.14 -7.56
C LEU A 48 3.75 -15.43 -6.94
N ILE A 49 4.06 -15.71 -5.67
CA ILE A 49 3.78 -17.02 -5.04
C ILE A 49 3.23 -16.88 -3.60
N TRP A 50 3.25 -15.70 -2.99
CA TRP A 50 3.03 -15.54 -1.54
C TRP A 50 1.56 -15.31 -1.15
N PRO A 51 0.83 -16.33 -0.66
CA PRO A 51 -0.60 -16.18 -0.40
C PRO A 51 -0.86 -15.14 0.70
N GLY A 52 -1.72 -14.17 0.40
CA GLY A 52 -2.17 -13.17 1.37
C GLY A 52 -1.33 -11.88 1.42
N LEU A 53 -0.22 -11.80 0.67
CA LEU A 53 0.60 -10.59 0.59
C LEU A 53 -0.21 -9.40 0.02
N MET A 54 -1.06 -9.62 -0.98
CA MET A 54 -2.00 -8.65 -1.53
C MET A 54 -2.86 -8.05 -0.42
N ARG A 55 -3.52 -8.90 0.37
CA ARG A 55 -4.43 -8.44 1.44
C ARG A 55 -3.68 -7.63 2.49
N TYR A 56 -2.53 -8.12 2.93
CA TYR A 56 -1.73 -7.46 3.95
C TYR A 56 -1.22 -6.08 3.48
N SER A 57 -0.61 -6.03 2.29
CA SER A 57 -0.03 -4.80 1.74
C SER A 57 -1.08 -3.75 1.37
N VAL A 58 -2.26 -4.15 0.87
CA VAL A 58 -3.40 -3.23 0.71
C VAL A 58 -3.84 -2.67 2.08
N GLY A 59 -3.82 -3.51 3.13
CA GLY A 59 -4.14 -3.10 4.49
C GLY A 59 -3.24 -1.98 5.02
N ILE A 60 -1.94 -1.98 4.67
CA ILE A 60 -1.01 -0.90 5.04
C ILE A 60 -1.53 0.45 4.54
N ILE A 61 -1.87 0.55 3.26
CA ILE A 61 -2.35 1.81 2.66
C ILE A 61 -3.74 2.19 3.17
N GLN A 62 -4.63 1.21 3.34
CA GLN A 62 -6.00 1.48 3.82
C GLN A 62 -6.01 2.03 5.25
N ASN A 63 -5.12 1.54 6.11
CA ASN A 63 -5.04 1.90 7.53
C ASN A 63 -4.07 3.05 7.84
N ALA A 64 -3.37 3.59 6.84
CA ALA A 64 -2.49 4.74 7.02
C ALA A 64 -3.29 6.02 7.39
N ASP A 65 -3.14 6.50 8.62
CA ASP A 65 -3.88 7.68 9.12
C ASP A 65 -3.37 9.01 8.55
N TYR A 66 -2.12 9.04 8.06
CA TYR A 66 -1.51 10.22 7.43
C TYR A 66 -1.99 10.46 5.99
N LEU A 67 -2.74 9.51 5.40
CA LEU A 67 -3.28 9.64 4.05
C LEU A 67 -4.76 10.04 4.07
N SER A 68 -5.11 11.01 3.25
CA SER A 68 -6.51 11.32 2.96
C SER A 68 -7.19 10.18 2.20
N ARG A 69 -8.52 10.14 2.22
CA ARG A 69 -9.30 9.16 1.47
C ARG A 69 -9.01 9.20 -0.04
N GLU A 70 -8.74 10.40 -0.57
CA GLU A 70 -8.40 10.61 -1.97
C GLU A 70 -7.01 10.06 -2.28
N GLN A 71 -6.00 10.39 -1.47
CA GLN A 71 -4.63 9.87 -1.63
C GLN A 71 -4.58 8.34 -1.57
N LYS A 72 -5.34 7.72 -0.66
CA LYS A 72 -5.48 6.25 -0.61
C LYS A 72 -6.04 5.70 -1.93
N ARG A 73 -7.03 6.35 -2.52
CA ARG A 73 -7.63 5.94 -3.80
C ARG A 73 -6.66 6.13 -4.96
N ASP A 74 -5.89 7.20 -4.94
CA ASP A 74 -4.94 7.53 -5.98
C ASP A 74 -3.79 6.53 -6.01
N ILE A 75 -3.18 6.26 -4.85
CA ILE A 75 -2.10 5.28 -4.70
C ILE A 75 -2.57 3.88 -5.08
N LEU A 76 -3.75 3.45 -4.61
CA LEU A 76 -4.26 2.10 -4.88
C LEU A 76 -4.83 1.91 -6.30
N TYR A 77 -5.15 2.99 -7.03
CA TYR A 77 -5.83 2.86 -8.32
C TYR A 77 -5.62 4.03 -9.30
N ASN A 78 -6.04 5.26 -8.96
CA ASN A 78 -6.19 6.31 -9.99
C ASN A 78 -4.86 6.68 -10.66
N ASN A 79 -3.75 6.66 -9.92
CA ASN A 79 -2.43 6.97 -10.47
C ASN A 79 -2.02 5.93 -11.51
N ALA A 80 -2.22 4.65 -11.22
CA ALA A 80 -1.96 3.56 -12.17
C ALA A 80 -2.90 3.64 -13.37
N ALA A 81 -4.18 3.91 -13.15
CA ALA A 81 -5.16 4.01 -14.23
C ALA A 81 -4.83 5.17 -15.19
N ARG A 82 -4.37 6.32 -14.68
CA ARG A 82 -3.91 7.45 -15.48
C ARG A 82 -2.59 7.15 -16.20
N PHE A 83 -1.60 6.61 -15.48
CA PHE A 83 -0.27 6.34 -16.03
C PHE A 83 -0.30 5.26 -17.13
N LEU A 84 -1.11 4.22 -16.95
CA LEU A 84 -1.26 3.10 -17.88
C LEU A 84 -2.41 3.28 -18.88
N TRP A 85 -3.06 4.45 -18.88
CA TRP A 85 -4.11 4.82 -19.84
C TRP A 85 -5.31 3.86 -19.82
N LEU A 86 -5.65 3.38 -18.62
CA LEU A 86 -6.74 2.43 -18.38
C LEU A 86 -8.09 3.12 -18.15
N THR A 87 -8.09 4.44 -17.92
CA THR A 87 -9.32 5.22 -17.84
C THR A 87 -9.95 5.33 -19.22
N PRO A 88 -11.25 4.96 -19.40
CA PRO A 88 -11.91 5.13 -20.67
C PRO A 88 -11.83 6.59 -21.13
N VAL A 89 -11.43 6.82 -22.38
CA VAL A 89 -11.67 8.11 -23.01
C VAL A 89 -13.19 8.29 -23.00
N ARG A 90 -13.68 9.33 -22.31
CA ARG A 90 -15.08 9.72 -22.44
C ARG A 90 -15.27 10.13 -23.90
N ALA A 91 -15.92 9.27 -24.69
CA ALA A 91 -16.49 9.69 -25.95
C ALA A 91 -17.57 10.73 -25.62
N GLY A 92 -17.29 11.98 -25.99
CA GLY A 92 -18.25 13.08 -25.92
C GLY A 92 -19.37 12.92 -26.93
#